data_AF-X1KZF6-F1
#
_entry.id   AF-X1KZF6-F1
#
_cell.length_a   1.000
_cell.length_b   1.000
_cell.length_c   1.000
_cell.angle_alpha   90.00
_cell.angle_beta   90.00
_cell.angle_gamma   90.00
#
_symmetry.space_group_name_H-M   'P 1'
#
loop_
_entity.id
_entity.type
_entity.pdbx_description
1 polymer ?
#
loop_
_entity_poly.entity_id
_entity_poly.type
_entity_poly.pdbx_seq_one_letter_code
_entity_poly.pdbx_strand_id
1 'polypeptide(L)'
;MGLDTQFNLGPGSSVEDDPAHALNLKVSGEVARSLYDPNTFGKAIIENFESIKISDDLSMDKDAWRLGSRPDLASLGERVGVDILNEDIPGEDINPDWSRDKIEVLVLNFDFSMTESWESLVYPISKVGRDYTQRYYLELWIRGDGQGQRLWFDLGVVSEDADGDGELDTEDKNGDGKLNPGEDTGIDLGGELIGSGNGKLDTEDLDGDGNLSTNENYSQYADTIEPDLKISWVGWRKITIPLARASNWDQVNEVVKHLRLWIQGNSGEASLKFAGISISGDRWQKQNLKVEAKNNQDDPDYNPFDDEGFRSYYDE
;
A
#
# COMPACT_ATOMS: atom_id res chain seq x y z
N MET A 1 -23.72 -14.90 -42.55
CA MET A 1 -23.33 -15.09 -43.96
C MET A 1 -23.33 -13.73 -44.60
N GLY A 2 -22.19 -13.29 -45.12
CA GLY A 2 -22.09 -12.10 -45.94
C GLY A 2 -21.83 -12.52 -47.39
N LEU A 3 -22.47 -11.86 -48.34
CA LEU A 3 -22.17 -11.97 -49.76
C LEU A 3 -21.74 -10.57 -50.19
N ASP A 4 -20.47 -10.38 -50.51
CA ASP A 4 -19.99 -9.15 -51.13
C ASP A 4 -19.60 -9.44 -52.58
N THR A 5 -20.01 -8.55 -53.47
CA THR A 5 -19.72 -8.65 -54.90
C THR A 5 -19.26 -7.28 -55.36
N GLN A 6 -17.96 -7.16 -55.65
CA GLN A 6 -17.41 -5.93 -56.21
C GLN A 6 -17.14 -6.10 -57.70
N PHE A 7 -17.64 -5.15 -58.48
CA PHE A 7 -17.41 -5.05 -59.92
C PHE A 7 -16.59 -3.80 -60.18
N ASN A 8 -15.44 -3.94 -60.83
CA ASN A 8 -14.65 -2.79 -61.26
C ASN A 8 -14.39 -2.91 -62.77
N LEU A 9 -14.92 -1.95 -63.54
CA LEU A 9 -14.75 -1.86 -64.98
C LEU A 9 -14.01 -0.56 -65.27
N GLY A 10 -12.69 -0.66 -65.45
CA GLY A 10 -11.83 0.46 -65.80
C GLY A 10 -11.13 0.21 -67.13
N PRO A 11 -11.25 1.09 -68.14
CA PRO A 11 -10.34 1.06 -69.28
C PRO A 11 -8.98 1.58 -68.83
N GLY A 12 -7.96 0.71 -68.83
CA GLY A 12 -6.57 1.14 -68.68
C GLY A 12 -6.10 1.85 -69.95
N SER A 13 -5.62 3.09 -69.83
CA SER A 13 -5.03 3.84 -70.95
C SER A 13 -3.50 3.80 -70.94
N SER A 14 -2.99 3.25 -72.05
CA SER A 14 -1.74 3.52 -72.82
C SER A 14 -0.41 3.81 -72.13
N VAL A 15 0.63 3.02 -72.49
CA VAL A 15 1.72 3.46 -73.39
C VAL A 15 2.14 2.27 -74.27
N GLU A 16 2.51 2.57 -75.53
CA GLU A 16 2.74 1.72 -76.70
C GLU A 16 3.86 0.68 -76.58
N ASP A 17 3.51 -0.62 -76.70
CA ASP A 17 4.25 -1.75 -77.33
C ASP A 17 3.85 -3.09 -76.67
N ASP A 18 2.60 -3.56 -76.88
CA ASP A 18 2.22 -4.92 -76.44
C ASP A 18 1.18 -5.56 -77.39
N PRO A 19 1.39 -6.79 -77.90
CA PRO A 19 0.52 -7.40 -78.90
C PRO A 19 -0.73 -7.99 -78.23
N ALA A 20 -1.89 -7.71 -78.83
CA ALA A 20 -3.22 -8.20 -78.50
C ALA A 20 -3.74 -7.80 -77.10
N HIS A 21 -4.70 -6.87 -77.10
CA HIS A 21 -5.51 -6.52 -75.94
C HIS A 21 -6.12 -7.77 -75.29
N ALA A 22 -5.47 -8.29 -74.26
CA ALA A 22 -6.03 -9.34 -73.44
C ALA A 22 -7.14 -8.72 -72.59
N LEU A 23 -8.39 -9.07 -72.88
CA LEU A 23 -9.51 -8.82 -71.99
C LEU A 23 -9.18 -9.49 -70.64
N ASN A 24 -8.75 -8.70 -69.65
CA ASN A 24 -8.43 -9.23 -68.33
C ASN A 24 -9.71 -9.23 -67.47
N LEU A 25 -10.54 -10.25 -67.68
CA LEU A 25 -11.75 -10.46 -66.92
C LEU A 25 -11.41 -11.22 -65.63
N LYS A 26 -11.29 -10.50 -64.50
CA LYS A 26 -11.13 -11.12 -63.19
C LYS A 26 -12.49 -11.19 -62.48
N VAL A 27 -13.06 -12.39 -62.44
CA VAL A 27 -14.26 -12.68 -61.64
C VAL A 27 -13.80 -13.37 -60.36
N SER A 28 -14.07 -12.77 -59.21
CA SER A 28 -13.85 -13.38 -57.90
C SER A 28 -15.14 -13.31 -57.09
N GLY A 29 -15.51 -14.43 -56.49
CA GLY A 29 -16.57 -14.51 -55.50
C GLY A 29 -16.02 -15.20 -54.27
N GLU A 30 -16.33 -14.66 -53.09
CA GLU A 30 -15.98 -15.26 -51.81
C GLU A 30 -17.26 -15.70 -51.11
N VAL A 31 -17.28 -16.95 -50.64
CA VAL A 31 -18.33 -17.47 -49.77
C VAL A 31 -17.68 -17.80 -48.44
N ALA A 32 -17.81 -16.86 -47.50
CA ALA A 32 -17.28 -17.02 -46.15
C ALA A 32 -18.40 -17.35 -45.16
N ARG A 33 -18.20 -18.41 -44.37
CA ARG A 33 -19.08 -18.81 -43.27
C ARG A 33 -18.25 -18.91 -42.00
N SER A 34 -18.49 -17.99 -41.06
CA SER A 34 -17.98 -18.14 -39.70
C SER A 34 -18.87 -19.13 -38.94
N LEU A 35 -18.30 -20.25 -38.55
CA LEU A 35 -18.90 -21.27 -37.68
C LEU A 35 -18.30 -21.23 -36.27
N TYR A 36 -17.35 -20.33 -36.05
CA TYR A 36 -16.66 -20.22 -34.78
C TYR A 36 -17.53 -19.40 -33.83
N ASP A 37 -18.07 -20.09 -32.84
CA ASP A 37 -18.67 -19.47 -31.66
C ASP A 37 -17.70 -19.64 -30.49
N PRO A 38 -16.92 -18.60 -30.13
CA PRO A 38 -16.04 -18.67 -28.97
C PRO A 38 -16.81 -18.77 -27.65
N ASN A 39 -18.11 -18.43 -27.63
CA ASN A 39 -18.90 -18.41 -26.40
C ASN A 39 -19.91 -19.56 -26.37
N THR A 40 -19.42 -20.76 -26.10
CA THR A 40 -20.26 -21.97 -26.00
C THR A 40 -21.23 -21.95 -24.81
N PHE A 41 -20.96 -21.12 -23.80
CA PHE A 41 -21.76 -21.00 -22.57
C PHE A 41 -22.88 -19.96 -22.69
N GLY A 42 -22.92 -19.18 -23.76
CA GLY A 42 -23.93 -18.13 -24.00
C GLY A 42 -23.92 -16.98 -22.98
N LYS A 43 -22.91 -16.92 -22.10
CA LYS A 43 -22.74 -15.89 -21.06
C LYS A 43 -21.37 -15.24 -21.24
N ALA A 44 -21.24 -13.97 -20.90
CA ALA A 44 -19.97 -13.26 -20.92
C ALA A 44 -19.81 -12.46 -19.62
N ILE A 45 -18.64 -12.57 -19.01
CA ILE A 45 -18.27 -11.73 -17.86
C ILE A 45 -17.95 -10.34 -18.42
N ILE A 46 -18.79 -9.36 -18.08
CA ILE A 46 -18.54 -7.95 -18.42
C ILE A 46 -17.60 -7.34 -17.38
N GLU A 47 -17.70 -7.78 -16.13
CA GLU A 47 -16.94 -7.33 -14.98
C GLU A 47 -16.90 -8.46 -13.94
N ASN A 48 -15.76 -8.67 -13.29
CA ASN A 48 -15.57 -9.67 -12.23
C ASN A 48 -15.20 -9.05 -10.88
N PHE A 49 -15.05 -7.73 -10.82
CA PHE A 49 -14.70 -6.96 -9.64
C PHE A 49 -13.35 -7.34 -9.01
N GLU A 50 -12.46 -8.08 -9.69
CA GLU A 50 -11.17 -8.46 -9.09
C GLU A 50 -10.23 -7.27 -8.90
N SER A 51 -10.32 -6.25 -9.75
CA SER A 51 -9.45 -5.07 -9.72
C SER A 51 -10.09 -3.84 -9.09
N ILE A 52 -11.12 -3.99 -8.26
CA ILE A 52 -11.79 -2.82 -7.64
C ILE A 52 -10.99 -2.18 -6.53
N LYS A 53 -10.25 -2.99 -5.76
CA LYS A 53 -9.41 -2.50 -4.67
C LYS A 53 -8.19 -1.85 -5.30
N ILE A 54 -7.94 -0.61 -4.92
CA ILE A 54 -6.67 0.06 -5.21
C ILE A 54 -6.01 0.30 -3.88
N SER A 55 -4.90 -0.38 -3.64
CA SER A 55 -4.05 -0.20 -2.46
C SER A 55 -2.80 0.57 -2.83
N ASP A 56 -2.24 1.22 -1.81
CA ASP A 56 -0.85 1.59 -1.74
C ASP A 56 -0.26 0.84 -0.56
N ASP A 57 0.58 -0.14 -0.85
CA ASP A 57 1.15 -1.06 0.13
C ASP A 57 2.49 -0.51 0.60
N LEU A 58 2.65 -0.35 1.91
CA LEU A 58 3.89 0.12 2.52
C LEU A 58 4.86 -1.05 2.66
N SER A 59 6.16 -0.77 2.57
CA SER A 59 7.18 -1.80 2.73
C SER A 59 7.24 -2.32 4.17
N MET A 60 7.31 -3.64 4.32
CA MET A 60 7.60 -4.29 5.61
C MET A 60 9.10 -4.43 5.85
N ASP A 61 9.96 -4.05 4.89
CA ASP A 61 11.41 -3.98 5.06
C ASP A 61 11.75 -3.07 6.24
N LYS A 62 12.52 -3.57 7.22
CA LYS A 62 12.93 -2.84 8.42
C LYS A 62 13.60 -1.50 8.09
N ASP A 63 14.25 -1.45 6.94
CA ASP A 63 15.07 -0.32 6.52
C ASP A 63 14.28 0.77 5.80
N ALA A 64 13.00 0.52 5.52
CA ALA A 64 12.08 1.55 5.04
C ALA A 64 11.48 2.38 6.18
N TRP A 65 11.67 1.94 7.43
CA TRP A 65 11.18 2.61 8.63
C TRP A 65 12.32 3.35 9.32
N ARG A 66 12.01 4.54 9.83
CA ARG A 66 12.94 5.40 10.57
C ARG A 66 12.35 5.75 11.92
N LEU A 67 13.16 6.23 12.86
CA LEU A 67 12.65 6.82 14.08
C LEU A 67 11.80 8.05 13.74
N GLY A 68 10.66 8.17 14.39
CA GLY A 68 9.72 9.27 14.20
C GLY A 68 9.85 10.32 15.31
N SER A 69 9.42 11.53 15.00
CA SER A 69 9.26 12.62 15.97
C SER A 69 8.29 12.29 17.10
N ARG A 70 8.47 13.00 18.22
CA ARG A 70 7.60 12.91 19.40
C ARG A 70 6.17 13.32 19.06
N PRO A 71 5.16 12.46 19.27
CA PRO A 71 3.77 12.81 18.99
C PRO A 71 3.22 13.82 20.03
N ASP A 72 2.25 14.63 19.61
CA ASP A 72 1.58 15.60 20.49
C ASP A 72 0.52 14.93 21.38
N LEU A 73 0.97 14.23 22.43
CA LEU A 73 0.11 13.69 23.48
C LEU A 73 0.56 14.18 24.86
N ALA A 74 -0.40 14.67 25.65
CA ALA A 74 -0.15 15.28 26.96
C ALA A 74 0.42 14.33 28.03
N SER A 75 0.28 13.01 27.85
CA SER A 75 0.69 11.97 28.82
C SER A 75 1.63 10.94 28.17
N LEU A 76 2.77 11.43 27.68
CA LEU A 76 3.88 10.59 27.23
C LEU A 76 4.94 10.55 28.33
N GLY A 77 5.35 9.35 28.70
CA GLY A 77 6.47 9.09 29.58
C GLY A 77 7.81 9.16 28.82
N GLU A 78 8.71 8.27 29.18
CA GLU A 78 10.04 8.16 28.60
C GLU A 78 9.98 7.52 27.20
N ARG A 79 10.75 8.06 26.25
CA ARG A 79 10.97 7.41 24.95
C ARG A 79 11.83 6.17 25.18
N VAL A 80 11.42 5.04 24.65
CA VAL A 80 12.19 3.79 24.72
C VAL A 80 12.71 3.45 23.33
N GLY A 81 13.83 2.73 23.27
CA GLY A 81 14.35 2.25 21.99
C GLY A 81 13.53 1.12 21.37
N VAL A 82 13.82 0.81 20.11
CA VAL A 82 13.16 -0.23 19.33
C VAL A 82 14.13 -1.06 18.52
N ASP A 83 13.99 -2.37 18.61
CA ASP A 83 14.67 -3.31 17.71
C ASP A 83 13.77 -3.61 16.50
N ILE A 84 14.13 -3.07 15.34
CA ILE A 84 13.41 -3.26 14.06
C ILE A 84 14.06 -4.40 13.28
N LEU A 85 13.29 -5.46 13.01
CA LEU A 85 13.77 -6.67 12.35
C LEU A 85 12.84 -7.08 11.20
N ASN A 86 13.36 -7.93 10.31
CA ASN A 86 12.55 -8.65 9.33
C ASN A 86 12.52 -10.15 9.63
N GLU A 87 11.39 -10.78 9.35
CA GLU A 87 11.20 -12.22 9.43
C GLU A 87 10.47 -12.73 8.19
N ASP A 88 10.94 -13.82 7.59
CA ASP A 88 10.26 -14.47 6.48
C ASP A 88 9.40 -15.64 6.98
N ILE A 89 8.07 -15.49 6.90
CA ILE A 89 7.11 -16.54 7.28
C ILE A 89 6.19 -16.92 6.12
N PRO A 90 5.75 -18.19 6.01
CA PRO A 90 4.72 -18.58 5.04
C PRO A 90 3.45 -17.74 5.17
N GLY A 91 2.87 -17.30 4.05
CA GLY A 91 1.61 -16.55 4.05
C GLY A 91 0.47 -17.29 4.77
N GLU A 92 0.40 -18.61 4.61
CA GLU A 92 -0.61 -19.48 5.27
C GLU A 92 -0.57 -19.44 6.81
N ASP A 93 0.57 -19.08 7.42
CA ASP A 93 0.71 -18.94 8.88
C ASP A 93 0.08 -17.62 9.39
N ILE A 94 -0.16 -16.66 8.50
CA ILE A 94 -0.81 -15.38 8.78
C ILE A 94 -2.29 -15.47 8.49
N ASN A 95 -2.62 -15.96 7.30
CA ASN A 95 -3.97 -16.17 6.84
C ASN A 95 -4.02 -17.49 6.04
N PRO A 96 -4.80 -18.49 6.48
CA PRO A 96 -4.85 -19.81 5.85
C PRO A 96 -5.19 -19.81 4.36
N ASP A 97 -5.86 -18.76 3.87
CA ASP A 97 -6.24 -18.65 2.45
C ASP A 97 -5.11 -18.15 1.55
N TRP A 98 -4.03 -17.61 2.13
CA TRP A 98 -2.86 -17.11 1.41
C TRP A 98 -1.93 -18.22 0.92
N SER A 99 -1.05 -17.87 -0.03
CA SER A 99 -0.02 -18.77 -0.53
C SER A 99 0.93 -19.25 0.59
N ARG A 100 1.54 -20.42 0.37
CA ARG A 100 2.64 -20.95 1.19
C ARG A 100 3.97 -20.24 0.97
N ASP A 101 4.03 -19.39 -0.04
CA ASP A 101 5.20 -18.58 -0.30
C ASP A 101 5.52 -17.73 0.93
N LYS A 102 6.81 -17.56 1.18
CA LYS A 102 7.26 -16.73 2.30
C LYS A 102 7.02 -15.27 1.95
N ILE A 103 6.49 -14.54 2.92
CA ILE A 103 6.39 -13.09 2.86
C ILE A 103 7.23 -12.49 3.97
N GLU A 104 7.73 -11.28 3.70
CA GLU A 104 8.51 -10.51 4.65
C GLU A 104 7.58 -9.84 5.67
N VAL A 105 7.91 -9.98 6.94
CA VAL A 105 7.17 -9.43 8.08
C VAL A 105 8.07 -8.46 8.82
N LEU A 106 7.54 -7.26 9.11
CA LEU A 106 8.18 -6.28 9.98
C LEU A 106 7.97 -6.71 11.43
N VAL A 107 9.04 -6.81 12.20
CA VAL A 107 9.01 -7.15 13.63
C VAL A 107 9.57 -5.98 14.42
N LEU A 108 8.78 -5.51 15.38
CA LEU A 108 9.14 -4.40 16.27
C LEU A 108 9.16 -4.92 17.70
N ASN A 109 10.33 -4.88 18.34
CA ASN A 109 10.46 -5.21 19.75
C ASN A 109 10.78 -3.98 20.57
N PHE A 110 10.12 -3.85 21.72
CA PHE A 110 10.25 -2.72 22.63
C PHE A 110 10.39 -3.22 24.07
N ASP A 111 10.96 -2.38 24.93
CA ASP A 111 10.91 -2.56 26.39
C ASP A 111 10.12 -1.41 27.02
N PHE A 112 8.82 -1.64 27.27
CA PHE A 112 7.93 -0.67 27.92
C PHE A 112 7.91 -0.87 29.45
N SER A 113 9.07 -1.11 30.07
CA SER A 113 9.20 -1.28 31.53
C SER A 113 8.92 -0.01 32.33
N MET A 114 8.94 1.16 31.70
CA MET A 114 8.57 2.45 32.30
C MET A 114 7.10 2.80 32.05
N THR A 115 6.46 3.49 32.99
CA THR A 115 5.05 3.91 32.86
C THR A 115 4.87 4.89 31.71
N GLU A 116 3.83 4.69 30.89
CA GLU A 116 3.51 5.53 29.72
C GLU A 116 4.68 5.70 28.74
N SER A 117 5.62 4.75 28.75
CA SER A 117 6.74 4.72 27.82
C SER A 117 6.23 4.56 26.39
N TRP A 118 6.97 5.15 25.46
CA TRP A 118 6.53 5.26 24.09
C TRP A 118 7.70 5.18 23.11
N GLU A 119 7.38 4.84 21.88
CA GLU A 119 8.29 4.99 20.74
C GLU A 119 7.47 5.33 19.49
N SER A 120 8.13 5.96 18.53
CA SER A 120 7.58 6.48 17.29
C SER A 120 8.47 6.05 16.12
N LEU A 121 7.82 5.56 15.08
CA LEU A 121 8.43 5.15 13.82
C LEU A 121 7.72 5.84 12.67
N VAL A 122 8.46 6.20 11.64
CA VAL A 122 7.92 6.84 10.45
C VAL A 122 8.31 6.08 9.19
N TYR A 123 7.34 5.94 8.29
CA TYR A 123 7.53 5.45 6.93
C TYR A 123 7.35 6.61 5.95
N PRO A 124 8.40 6.99 5.19
CA PRO A 124 8.29 8.00 4.14
C PRO A 124 7.53 7.45 2.92
N ILE A 125 6.25 7.81 2.79
CA ILE A 125 5.38 7.42 1.67
C ILE A 125 5.79 8.13 0.38
N SER A 126 6.02 9.44 0.46
CA SER A 126 6.31 10.28 -0.69
C SER A 126 7.05 11.53 -0.27
N LYS A 127 8.18 11.81 -0.93
CA LYS A 127 8.95 13.04 -0.75
C LYS A 127 8.15 14.31 -1.06
N VAL A 128 7.30 14.25 -2.07
CA VAL A 128 6.52 15.42 -2.56
C VAL A 128 5.07 15.41 -2.10
N GLY A 129 4.64 14.35 -1.41
CA GLY A 129 3.26 14.09 -1.07
C GLY A 129 2.57 13.18 -2.09
N ARG A 130 1.56 12.45 -1.62
CA ARG A 130 0.72 11.56 -2.42
C ARG A 130 -0.74 11.91 -2.16
N ASP A 131 -1.52 11.90 -3.23
CA ASP A 131 -2.96 12.12 -3.20
C ASP A 131 -3.67 10.80 -2.84
N TYR A 132 -4.39 10.84 -1.70
CA TYR A 132 -5.22 9.77 -1.17
C TYR A 132 -6.71 10.16 -1.08
N THR A 133 -7.15 11.17 -1.82
CA THR A 133 -8.58 11.56 -1.92
C THR A 133 -9.49 10.41 -2.37
N GLN A 134 -8.95 9.44 -3.11
CA GLN A 134 -9.64 8.23 -3.56
C GLN A 134 -9.33 6.99 -2.70
N ARG A 135 -8.77 7.17 -1.50
CA ARG A 135 -8.56 6.11 -0.51
C ARG A 135 -9.51 6.30 0.65
N TYR A 136 -9.92 5.18 1.22
CA TYR A 136 -10.99 5.12 2.21
C TYR A 136 -10.58 4.39 3.48
N TYR A 137 -9.57 3.53 3.42
CA TYR A 137 -9.17 2.67 4.52
C TYR A 137 -7.66 2.67 4.74
N LEU A 138 -7.25 2.62 6.00
CA LEU A 138 -5.95 2.12 6.43
C LEU A 138 -6.16 0.67 6.87
N GLU A 139 -5.51 -0.28 6.21
CA GLU A 139 -5.62 -1.70 6.49
C GLU A 139 -4.30 -2.25 7.02
N LEU A 140 -4.39 -3.04 8.09
CA LEU A 140 -3.26 -3.61 8.81
C LEU A 140 -3.45 -5.12 8.92
N TRP A 141 -2.40 -5.88 8.65
CA TRP A 141 -2.26 -7.26 9.09
C TRP A 141 -1.25 -7.28 10.22
N ILE A 142 -1.74 -7.36 11.45
CA ILE A 142 -0.94 -7.23 12.67
C ILE A 142 -1.05 -8.48 13.54
N ARG A 143 0.08 -8.92 14.10
CA ARG A 143 0.14 -9.96 15.11
C ARG A 143 0.29 -9.31 16.49
N GLY A 144 -0.68 -9.56 17.36
CA GLY A 144 -0.62 -9.13 18.76
C GLY A 144 0.09 -10.14 19.66
N ASP A 145 0.68 -9.63 20.74
CA ASP A 145 1.28 -10.42 21.84
C ASP A 145 0.41 -10.44 23.11
N GLY A 146 -0.68 -9.67 23.13
CA GLY A 146 -1.67 -9.60 24.20
C GLY A 146 -1.26 -8.73 25.39
N GLN A 147 -0.17 -7.95 25.32
CA GLN A 147 0.30 -7.14 26.47
C GLN A 147 -0.39 -5.78 26.60
N GLY A 148 -1.26 -5.40 25.65
CA GLY A 148 -2.14 -4.24 25.78
C GLY A 148 -1.48 -2.90 25.48
N GLN A 149 -0.42 -2.89 24.68
CA GLN A 149 0.14 -1.68 24.07
C GLN A 149 -0.92 -0.99 23.23
N ARG A 150 -0.88 0.33 23.16
CA ARG A 150 -1.79 1.13 22.35
C ARG A 150 -1.05 1.67 21.14
N LEU A 151 -1.69 1.60 19.98
CA LEU A 151 -1.15 2.07 18.72
C LEU A 151 -1.90 3.31 18.24
N TRP A 152 -1.13 4.17 17.61
CA TRP A 152 -1.63 5.29 16.85
C TRP A 152 -0.95 5.34 15.49
N PHE A 153 -1.72 5.80 14.52
CA PHE A 153 -1.24 6.05 13.18
C PHE A 153 -1.54 7.49 12.82
N ASP A 154 -0.51 8.24 12.45
CA ASP A 154 -0.65 9.58 11.90
C ASP A 154 -0.37 9.50 10.39
N LEU A 155 -1.34 9.92 9.57
CA LEU A 155 -1.19 10.02 8.12
C LEU A 155 -1.18 11.49 7.71
N GLY A 156 -0.12 11.95 7.06
CA GLY A 156 -0.01 13.32 6.56
C GLY A 156 1.44 13.77 6.42
N VAL A 157 1.73 14.95 6.92
CA VAL A 157 3.10 15.46 7.12
C VAL A 157 3.37 15.46 8.62
N VAL A 158 4.40 14.75 9.04
CA VAL A 158 4.89 14.73 10.43
C VAL A 158 6.26 15.39 10.50
N SER A 159 6.64 15.82 11.69
CA SER A 159 7.93 16.45 11.94
C SER A 159 9.07 15.48 11.65
N GLU A 160 10.10 16.00 11.00
CA GLU A 160 11.36 15.31 10.68
C GLU A 160 12.31 15.26 11.88
N ASP A 161 12.17 16.23 12.79
CA ASP A 161 12.91 16.37 14.05
C ASP A 161 12.53 15.23 15.01
N ALA A 162 13.29 14.14 14.93
CA ALA A 162 13.01 12.89 15.58
C ALA A 162 13.26 12.99 17.08
N ASP A 163 14.32 13.68 17.51
CA ASP A 163 14.70 13.83 18.91
C ASP A 163 14.22 15.15 19.57
N GLY A 164 13.80 16.13 18.78
CA GLY A 164 13.19 17.38 19.23
C GLY A 164 14.20 18.48 19.56
N ASP A 165 15.45 18.39 19.10
CA ASP A 165 16.49 19.38 19.36
C ASP A 165 16.47 20.57 18.38
N GLY A 166 15.80 20.42 17.24
CA GLY A 166 15.62 21.43 16.20
C GLY A 166 16.83 21.63 15.27
N GLU A 167 17.81 20.73 15.30
CA GLU A 167 18.95 20.65 14.38
C GLU A 167 18.76 19.47 13.41
N LEU A 168 19.26 19.59 12.17
CA LEU A 168 19.14 18.48 11.21
C LEU A 168 20.23 17.45 11.49
N ASP A 169 19.86 16.27 11.96
CA ASP A 169 20.79 15.16 12.04
C ASP A 169 20.92 14.43 10.69
N THR A 170 22.14 14.40 10.16
CA THR A 170 22.45 13.75 8.90
C THR A 170 23.91 13.37 8.79
N GLU A 171 24.16 12.20 8.19
CA GLU A 171 25.49 11.81 7.75
C GLU A 171 25.91 12.46 6.43
N ASP A 172 24.98 13.10 5.71
CA ASP A 172 25.20 13.68 4.38
C ASP A 172 26.00 14.98 4.48
N LYS A 173 27.32 14.88 4.53
CA LYS A 173 28.21 16.04 4.75
C LYS A 173 28.23 16.98 3.55
N ASN A 174 27.90 16.50 2.36
CA ASN A 174 27.98 17.27 1.13
C ASN A 174 26.60 17.65 0.56
N GLY A 175 25.51 17.12 1.11
CA GLY A 175 24.13 17.40 0.73
C GLY A 175 23.77 16.84 -0.65
N ASP A 176 24.39 15.74 -1.09
CA ASP A 176 24.15 15.14 -2.41
C ASP A 176 23.10 14.02 -2.40
N GLY A 177 22.54 13.73 -1.21
CA GLY A 177 21.50 12.73 -0.98
C GLY A 177 21.99 11.30 -1.12
N LYS A 178 23.31 11.05 -1.01
CA LYS A 178 23.91 9.72 -1.13
C LYS A 178 24.92 9.48 -0.01
N LEU A 179 25.05 8.20 0.34
CA LEU A 179 26.11 7.77 1.24
C LEU A 179 27.47 7.77 0.53
N ASN A 180 28.39 8.63 0.96
CA ASN A 180 29.76 8.70 0.45
C ASN A 180 30.78 8.01 1.37
N PRO A 181 32.00 7.73 0.89
CA PRO A 181 33.05 7.11 1.71
C PRO A 181 33.36 7.92 2.98
N GLY A 182 33.14 7.31 4.15
CA GLY A 182 33.40 7.92 5.46
C GLY A 182 32.22 8.70 6.06
N GLU A 183 31.02 8.57 5.47
CA GLU A 183 29.77 9.14 6.02
C GLU A 183 29.00 8.16 6.90
N ASP A 184 29.08 6.85 6.61
CA ASP A 184 28.42 5.73 7.35
C ASP A 184 28.98 5.59 8.79
N THR A 185 28.59 6.52 9.66
CA THR A 185 29.07 6.72 11.02
C THR A 185 27.97 6.73 12.09
N GLY A 186 26.72 6.73 11.66
CA GLY A 186 25.48 6.93 12.39
C GLY A 186 25.12 8.40 12.59
N ILE A 187 23.86 8.63 12.95
CA ILE A 187 23.34 9.88 13.52
C ILE A 187 23.09 9.71 15.03
N ASP A 188 23.27 10.77 15.81
CA ASP A 188 23.01 10.76 17.26
C ASP A 188 21.64 11.38 17.51
N LEU A 189 20.64 10.57 17.87
CA LEU A 189 19.29 11.03 18.17
C LEU A 189 19.09 10.97 19.68
N GLY A 190 19.17 12.11 20.36
CA GLY A 190 18.95 12.20 21.80
C GLY A 190 19.93 11.38 22.66
N GLY A 191 21.14 11.09 22.18
CA GLY A 191 22.16 10.29 22.85
C GLY A 191 22.22 8.82 22.41
N GLU A 192 21.38 8.42 21.46
CA GLU A 192 21.41 7.09 20.84
C GLU A 192 22.02 7.17 19.44
N LEU A 193 23.12 6.43 19.23
CA LEU A 193 23.75 6.34 17.92
C LEU A 193 22.98 5.35 17.03
N ILE A 194 22.30 5.88 16.02
CA ILE A 194 21.49 5.12 15.07
C ILE A 194 22.24 4.95 13.75
N GLY A 195 22.20 3.75 13.19
CA GLY A 195 22.55 3.52 11.78
C GLY A 195 24.04 3.32 11.45
N SER A 196 24.95 3.47 12.41
CA SER A 196 26.40 3.32 12.18
C SER A 196 26.79 2.00 11.49
N GLY A 197 27.38 2.08 10.29
CA GLY A 197 27.88 0.93 9.53
C GLY A 197 26.81 0.11 8.84
N ASN A 198 25.59 0.64 8.65
CA ASN A 198 24.47 -0.08 8.05
C ASN A 198 24.46 -0.03 6.51
N GLY A 199 25.39 0.74 5.90
CA GLY A 199 25.48 0.92 4.45
C GLY A 199 24.38 1.78 3.84
N LYS A 200 23.73 2.64 4.64
CA LYS A 200 22.66 3.57 4.25
C LYS A 200 23.01 4.96 4.72
N LEU A 201 22.37 5.94 4.09
CA LEU A 201 22.48 7.31 4.51
C LEU A 201 21.42 7.54 5.59
N ASP A 202 21.86 7.69 6.83
CA ASP A 202 20.99 7.98 7.96
C ASP A 202 20.81 9.48 8.11
N THR A 203 19.54 9.90 8.16
CA THR A 203 19.16 11.30 8.29
C THR A 203 17.71 11.45 8.75
N GLU A 204 17.47 12.50 9.52
CA GLU A 204 16.14 13.00 9.85
C GLU A 204 15.40 13.62 8.66
N ASP A 205 16.11 14.00 7.58
CA ASP A 205 15.51 14.51 6.35
C ASP A 205 14.70 13.39 5.66
N LEU A 206 13.38 13.39 5.90
CA LEU A 206 12.48 12.33 5.46
C LEU A 206 12.14 12.47 3.98
N ASP A 207 12.13 13.70 3.45
CA ASP A 207 11.84 13.96 2.04
C ASP A 207 13.09 14.19 1.15
N GLY A 208 14.25 14.41 1.75
CA GLY A 208 15.52 14.59 1.07
C GLY A 208 15.67 15.97 0.42
N ASP A 209 15.07 17.01 0.98
CA ASP A 209 15.20 18.39 0.50
C ASP A 209 16.40 19.16 1.10
N GLY A 210 17.10 18.54 2.05
CA GLY A 210 18.28 19.04 2.73
C GLY A 210 17.98 19.97 3.90
N ASN A 211 16.73 20.09 4.35
CA ASN A 211 16.34 20.93 5.48
C ASN A 211 15.50 20.14 6.48
N LEU A 212 15.62 20.50 7.76
CA LEU A 212 14.74 19.98 8.80
C LEU A 212 13.35 20.65 8.74
N SER A 213 12.30 19.85 8.56
CA SER A 213 10.91 20.30 8.62
C SER A 213 10.22 19.87 9.92
N THR A 214 9.93 20.84 10.79
CA THR A 214 9.22 20.59 12.07
C THR A 214 7.70 20.82 12.01
N ASN A 215 7.18 21.27 10.88
CA ASN A 215 5.74 21.54 10.74
C ASN A 215 4.95 20.25 10.53
N GLU A 216 3.91 20.06 11.33
CA GLU A 216 3.03 18.89 11.24
C GLU A 216 1.64 19.25 10.69
N ASN A 217 1.11 18.36 9.84
CA ASN A 217 -0.28 18.39 9.38
C ASN A 217 -0.71 16.96 9.04
N TYR A 218 -1.37 16.29 9.99
CA TYR A 218 -1.77 14.89 9.86
C TYR A 218 -3.15 14.59 10.42
N SER A 219 -3.71 13.47 9.99
CA SER A 219 -4.89 12.84 10.59
C SER A 219 -4.44 11.67 11.46
N GLN A 220 -4.90 11.66 12.70
CA GLN A 220 -4.56 10.62 13.68
C GLN A 220 -5.67 9.58 13.81
N TYR A 221 -5.26 8.31 13.89
CA TYR A 221 -6.11 7.16 14.13
C TYR A 221 -5.65 6.47 15.42
N ALA A 222 -6.55 6.39 16.40
CA ALA A 222 -6.23 6.01 17.79
C ALA A 222 -7.17 4.94 18.34
N ASP A 223 -6.79 4.35 19.49
CA ASP A 223 -7.50 3.36 20.30
C ASP A 223 -8.88 3.80 20.88
N THR A 224 -9.41 4.96 20.51
CA THR A 224 -10.56 5.54 21.23
C THR A 224 -11.94 5.03 20.77
N ILE A 225 -12.04 4.36 19.62
CA ILE A 225 -13.28 3.83 19.00
C ILE A 225 -12.89 2.62 18.10
N GLU A 226 -13.81 1.70 17.81
CA GLU A 226 -13.61 0.55 16.90
C GLU A 226 -13.02 0.92 15.51
N PRO A 227 -11.99 0.21 15.01
CA PRO A 227 -11.36 -0.94 15.64
C PRO A 227 -10.48 -0.57 16.84
N ASP A 228 -10.54 -1.39 17.89
CA ASP A 228 -9.67 -1.30 19.08
C ASP A 228 -8.19 -1.44 18.66
N LEU A 229 -7.37 -0.41 18.94
CA LEU A 229 -5.93 -0.38 18.65
C LEU A 229 -5.09 -0.64 19.91
N LYS A 230 -5.72 -1.16 20.96
CA LYS A 230 -5.07 -1.78 22.11
C LYS A 230 -4.82 -3.25 21.86
N ILE A 231 -3.56 -3.64 21.77
CA ILE A 231 -3.11 -5.00 21.44
C ILE A 231 -3.32 -5.96 22.62
N SER A 232 -4.58 -6.27 22.90
CA SER A 232 -5.01 -7.17 23.99
C SER A 232 -5.28 -8.60 23.53
N TRP A 233 -4.98 -8.91 22.27
CA TRP A 233 -5.12 -10.24 21.67
C TRP A 233 -3.77 -10.85 21.31
N VAL A 234 -3.76 -12.17 21.16
CA VAL A 234 -2.59 -12.93 20.68
C VAL A 234 -2.89 -13.47 19.28
N GLY A 235 -1.93 -13.33 18.36
CA GLY A 235 -2.03 -13.86 17.00
C GLY A 235 -2.41 -12.83 15.95
N TRP A 236 -2.51 -13.30 14.70
CA TRP A 236 -2.75 -12.47 13.53
C TRP A 236 -4.19 -11.97 13.44
N ARG A 237 -4.34 -10.70 13.07
CA ARG A 237 -5.64 -10.06 12.86
C ARG A 237 -5.54 -9.02 11.76
N LYS A 238 -6.56 -8.99 10.89
CA LYS A 238 -6.80 -7.88 9.96
C LYS A 238 -7.54 -6.76 10.69
N ILE A 239 -7.03 -5.55 10.58
CA ILE A 239 -7.67 -4.34 11.11
C ILE A 239 -7.90 -3.39 9.95
N THR A 240 -9.12 -2.87 9.83
CA THR A 240 -9.50 -1.92 8.76
C THR A 240 -10.06 -0.65 9.41
N ILE A 241 -9.37 0.46 9.21
CA ILE A 241 -9.69 1.76 9.80
C ILE A 241 -10.21 2.69 8.69
N PRO A 242 -11.47 3.16 8.75
CA PRO A 242 -11.96 4.16 7.81
C PRO A 242 -11.20 5.49 7.96
N LEU A 243 -10.61 6.01 6.89
CA LEU A 243 -9.84 7.26 6.92
C LEU A 243 -10.73 8.47 7.27
N ALA A 244 -11.97 8.47 6.80
CA ALA A 244 -12.98 9.49 7.13
C ALA A 244 -13.36 9.55 8.63
N ARG A 245 -12.84 8.63 9.46
CA ARG A 245 -12.98 8.70 10.92
C ARG A 245 -12.25 9.91 11.50
N ALA A 246 -11.10 10.28 10.94
CA ALA A 246 -10.41 11.49 11.33
C ALA A 246 -11.15 12.69 10.73
N SER A 247 -11.65 13.58 11.58
CA SER A 247 -12.50 14.72 11.15
C SER A 247 -11.79 15.69 10.21
N ASN A 248 -10.46 15.70 10.22
CA ASN A 248 -9.62 16.54 9.36
C ASN A 248 -9.09 15.79 8.13
N TRP A 249 -9.48 14.53 7.86
CA TRP A 249 -8.92 13.76 6.74
C TRP A 249 -9.07 14.47 5.40
N ASP A 250 -10.22 15.10 5.14
CA ASP A 250 -10.47 15.87 3.91
C ASP A 250 -9.56 17.10 3.74
N GLN A 251 -8.84 17.51 4.79
CA GLN A 251 -7.88 18.62 4.76
C GLN A 251 -6.44 18.14 4.54
N VAL A 252 -6.19 16.84 4.73
CA VAL A 252 -4.85 16.23 4.73
C VAL A 252 -4.64 15.32 3.52
N ASN A 253 -5.71 14.70 3.01
CA ASN A 253 -5.65 13.61 2.03
C ASN A 253 -5.05 13.97 0.66
N GLU A 254 -4.92 15.24 0.29
CA GLU A 254 -4.33 15.65 -0.99
C GLU A 254 -2.79 15.58 -0.98
N VAL A 255 -2.17 15.74 0.19
CA VAL A 255 -0.70 15.81 0.34
C VAL A 255 -0.27 15.00 1.56
N VAL A 256 -0.17 13.68 1.38
CA VAL A 256 0.33 12.77 2.42
C VAL A 256 1.77 12.36 2.10
N LYS A 257 2.70 12.71 2.98
CA LYS A 257 4.13 12.37 2.84
C LYS A 257 4.54 11.18 3.70
N HIS A 258 3.94 11.03 4.87
CA HIS A 258 4.41 10.14 5.94
C HIS A 258 3.26 9.33 6.53
N LEU A 259 3.57 8.11 6.96
CA LEU A 259 2.83 7.39 7.98
C LEU A 259 3.71 7.30 9.23
N ARG A 260 3.27 7.87 10.34
CA ARG A 260 3.93 7.70 11.64
C ARG A 260 3.13 6.72 12.49
N LEU A 261 3.77 5.61 12.86
CA LEU A 261 3.28 4.65 13.84
C LEU A 261 3.91 5.00 15.18
N TRP A 262 3.11 5.36 16.17
CA TRP A 262 3.62 5.49 17.53
C TRP A 262 2.85 4.60 18.49
N ILE A 263 3.58 4.07 19.47
CA ILE A 263 3.15 3.00 20.35
C ILE A 263 3.39 3.46 21.78
N GLN A 264 2.42 3.21 22.65
CA GLN A 264 2.55 3.41 24.08
C GLN A 264 2.35 2.09 24.83
N GLY A 265 3.24 1.79 25.75
CA GLY A 265 3.16 0.63 26.63
C GLY A 265 3.21 1.01 28.11
N ASN A 266 2.90 0.03 28.97
CA ASN A 266 2.95 0.21 30.42
C ASN A 266 3.57 -0.99 31.15
N SER A 267 4.04 -2.02 30.44
CA SER A 267 4.61 -3.20 31.08
C SER A 267 5.50 -4.02 30.15
N GLY A 268 6.80 -4.06 30.46
CA GLY A 268 7.75 -5.07 30.02
C GLY A 268 8.01 -5.13 28.51
N GLU A 269 8.62 -6.23 28.09
CA GLU A 269 8.94 -6.50 26.70
C GLU A 269 7.67 -6.70 25.87
N ALA A 270 7.67 -6.11 24.67
CA ALA A 270 6.57 -6.11 23.72
C ALA A 270 7.10 -6.52 22.35
N SER A 271 6.34 -7.34 21.62
CA SER A 271 6.70 -7.75 20.25
C SER A 271 5.48 -7.66 19.34
N LEU A 272 5.52 -6.71 18.41
CA LEU A 272 4.50 -6.52 17.39
C LEU A 272 5.03 -6.94 16.04
N LYS A 273 4.19 -7.61 15.24
CA LYS A 273 4.55 -7.99 13.87
C LYS A 273 3.53 -7.45 12.88
N PHE A 274 4.00 -6.93 11.75
CA PHE A 274 3.17 -6.46 10.65
C PHE A 274 3.49 -7.26 9.39
N ALA A 275 2.48 -7.92 8.86
CA ALA A 275 2.56 -8.62 7.57
C ALA A 275 2.14 -7.71 6.41
N GLY A 276 1.48 -6.59 6.71
CA GLY A 276 1.10 -5.61 5.71
C GLY A 276 0.47 -4.38 6.35
N ILE A 277 0.79 -3.23 5.78
CA ILE A 277 0.15 -1.95 6.06
C ILE A 277 -0.19 -1.35 4.70
N SER A 278 -1.45 -1.00 4.47
CA SER A 278 -1.87 -0.47 3.18
C SER A 278 -2.89 0.64 3.32
N ILE A 279 -2.83 1.59 2.39
CA ILE A 279 -3.80 2.68 2.27
C ILE A 279 -4.65 2.37 1.03
N SER A 280 -5.88 1.94 1.25
CA SER A 280 -6.71 1.34 0.21
C SER A 280 -8.01 2.10 -0.02
N GLY A 281 -8.56 1.93 -1.23
CA GLY A 281 -9.85 2.45 -1.63
C GLY A 281 -10.44 1.63 -2.76
N ASP A 282 -11.50 2.15 -3.36
CA ASP A 282 -12.26 1.46 -4.40
C ASP A 282 -12.26 2.27 -5.70
N ARG A 283 -12.26 1.61 -6.85
CA ARG A 283 -12.41 2.26 -8.17
C ARG A 283 -13.79 2.88 -8.43
N TRP A 284 -14.79 2.54 -7.62
CA TRP A 284 -16.19 2.90 -7.87
C TRP A 284 -16.62 4.13 -7.05
N GLN A 285 -17.23 5.10 -7.73
CA GLN A 285 -17.78 6.30 -7.11
C GLN A 285 -19.05 5.99 -6.30
N LYS A 286 -19.10 6.54 -5.09
CA LYS A 286 -20.18 6.32 -4.12
C LYS A 286 -21.24 7.44 -4.26
N GLN A 287 -22.49 7.08 -4.52
CA GLN A 287 -23.64 7.96 -4.25
C GLN A 287 -24.26 7.57 -2.90
N ASN A 288 -23.66 8.05 -1.80
CA ASN A 288 -24.13 7.88 -0.42
C ASN A 288 -24.20 6.43 0.12
N LEU A 289 -23.49 5.49 -0.50
CA LEU A 289 -23.41 4.08 -0.05
C LEU A 289 -21.97 3.71 0.31
N LYS A 290 -21.81 2.92 1.38
CA LYS A 290 -20.53 2.27 1.69
C LYS A 290 -20.36 1.07 0.76
N VAL A 291 -19.31 1.10 -0.04
CA VAL A 291 -18.86 -0.03 -0.85
C VAL A 291 -17.53 -0.49 -0.27
N GLU A 292 -17.34 -1.80 -0.22
CA GLU A 292 -16.11 -2.47 0.18
C GLU A 292 -15.85 -3.59 -0.81
N ALA A 293 -14.59 -3.71 -1.23
CA ALA A 293 -14.12 -4.88 -1.95
C ALA A 293 -13.96 -6.05 -0.98
N LYS A 294 -14.77 -7.11 -1.15
CA LYS A 294 -14.60 -8.36 -0.42
C LYS A 294 -14.02 -9.43 -1.31
N ASN A 295 -13.08 -10.21 -0.78
CA ASN A 295 -12.50 -11.33 -1.49
C ASN A 295 -12.21 -12.50 -0.55
N ASN A 296 -12.12 -13.70 -1.11
CA ASN A 296 -11.93 -14.94 -0.36
C ASN A 296 -10.48 -15.17 0.11
N GLN A 297 -9.56 -14.25 -0.16
CA GLN A 297 -8.18 -14.30 0.32
C GLN A 297 -8.03 -13.46 1.59
N ASP A 298 -8.57 -12.24 1.61
CA ASP A 298 -8.40 -11.30 2.71
C ASP A 298 -9.58 -11.29 3.70
N ASP A 299 -10.71 -11.86 3.33
CA ASP A 299 -11.93 -11.89 4.13
C ASP A 299 -12.38 -13.35 4.32
N PRO A 300 -11.87 -14.04 5.36
CA PRO A 300 -12.11 -15.47 5.59
C PRO A 300 -13.59 -15.85 5.75
N ASP A 301 -14.42 -14.89 6.18
CA ASP A 301 -15.86 -15.06 6.33
C ASP A 301 -16.63 -14.95 4.99
N TYR A 302 -15.96 -14.61 3.89
CA TYR A 302 -16.58 -14.46 2.57
C TYR A 302 -16.49 -15.75 1.76
N ASN A 303 -17.65 -16.41 1.57
CA ASN A 303 -17.80 -17.56 0.69
C ASN A 303 -18.77 -17.26 -0.47
N PRO A 304 -18.29 -17.08 -1.71
CA PRO A 304 -19.16 -16.77 -2.85
C PRO A 304 -20.09 -17.94 -3.22
N PHE A 305 -19.77 -19.17 -2.81
CA PHE A 305 -20.60 -20.35 -3.08
C PHE A 305 -21.81 -20.48 -2.16
N ASP A 306 -21.97 -19.61 -1.17
CA ASP A 306 -23.22 -19.53 -0.40
C ASP A 306 -24.33 -18.82 -1.18
N ASP A 307 -24.00 -18.11 -2.27
CA ASP A 307 -24.95 -17.42 -3.14
C ASP A 307 -25.48 -18.35 -4.26
N GLU A 308 -26.79 -18.66 -4.21
CA GLU A 308 -27.45 -19.50 -5.23
C GLU A 308 -27.39 -18.89 -6.65
N GLY A 309 -27.43 -17.56 -6.75
CA GLY A 309 -27.27 -16.84 -8.01
C GLY A 309 -25.88 -17.02 -8.59
N PHE A 310 -24.84 -16.92 -7.76
CA PHE A 310 -23.45 -17.21 -8.16
C PHE A 310 -23.30 -18.66 -8.64
N ARG A 311 -23.86 -19.62 -7.90
CA ARG A 311 -23.81 -21.04 -8.27
C ARG A 311 -24.50 -21.35 -9.59
N SER A 312 -25.61 -20.67 -9.89
CA SER A 312 -26.34 -20.82 -11.16
C SER A 312 -25.53 -20.46 -12.42
N TYR A 313 -24.38 -19.79 -12.28
CA TYR A 313 -23.45 -19.60 -13.39
C TYR A 313 -22.63 -20.84 -13.73
N TYR A 314 -22.42 -21.72 -12.75
CA TYR A 314 -21.60 -22.93 -12.85
C TYR A 314 -22.42 -24.23 -12.93
N ASP A 315 -23.71 -24.16 -12.58
CA ASP A 315 -24.65 -25.27 -12.76
C ASP A 315 -25.15 -25.28 -14.22
N GLU A 316 -24.56 -26.18 -15.04
CA GLU A 316 -25.12 -26.67 -16.32
C GLU A 316 -25.61 -28.12 -16.18
#